data_AF-A0A937Q3J7-F1
#
_entry.id   AF-A0A937Q3J7-F1
#
_cell.length_a   1.000
_cell.length_b   1.000
_cell.length_c   1.000
_cell.angle_alpha   90.00
_cell.angle_beta   90.00
_cell.angle_gamma   90.00
#
_symmetry.space_group_name_H-M   'P 1'
#
loop_
_entity.id
_entity.type
_entity.pdbx_description
1 polymer ?
#
loop_
_entity_poly.entity_id
_entity_poly.type
_entity_poly.pdbx_seq_one_letter_code
_entity_poly.pdbx_strand_id
1 'polypeptide(L)'
;MDNLSLLTINLIERLEKQGIEQSVMPGFLRSLVHTIFLNPNMNFVQVNRKLHLLGWDGFELDYHTLQLAIACFEAEGLKSFETNQPAVLRSFLSRINGDMNQ
;
A
#
# COMPACT_ATOMS: atom_id res chain seq x y z
N MET A 1 -8.23 12.40 16.61
CA MET A 1 -8.17 11.39 15.52
C MET A 1 -7.33 12.02 14.43
N ASP A 2 -6.15 11.47 14.21
CA ASP A 2 -5.20 12.03 13.25
C ASP A 2 -5.68 11.65 11.85
N ASN A 3 -5.67 12.58 10.88
CA ASN A 3 -6.10 12.30 9.50
C ASN A 3 -5.34 11.12 8.86
N LEU A 4 -4.14 10.83 9.37
CA LEU A 4 -3.31 9.68 9.03
C LEU A 4 -3.98 8.35 9.35
N SER A 5 -4.61 8.22 10.53
CA SER A 5 -5.28 6.96 10.91
C SER A 5 -6.53 6.72 10.06
N LEU A 6 -7.22 7.78 9.64
CA LEU A 6 -8.42 7.66 8.81
C LEU A 6 -8.13 7.20 7.37
N LEU A 7 -7.04 7.70 6.75
CA LEU A 7 -6.63 7.27 5.41
C LEU A 7 -6.28 5.77 5.39
N THR A 8 -5.48 5.33 6.36
CA THR A 8 -5.06 3.93 6.49
C THR A 8 -6.24 2.99 6.75
N ILE A 9 -7.18 3.36 7.63
CA ILE A 9 -8.40 2.58 7.87
C ILE A 9 -9.22 2.45 6.57
N ASN A 10 -9.46 3.54 5.86
CA ASN A 10 -10.21 3.52 4.61
C ASN A 10 -9.53 2.67 3.53
N LEU A 11 -8.20 2.66 3.48
CA LEU A 11 -7.45 1.82 2.55
C LEU A 11 -7.66 0.34 2.87
N ILE A 12 -7.50 -0.05 4.14
CA ILE A 12 -7.67 -1.43 4.58
C ILE A 12 -9.08 -1.92 4.26
N GLU A 13 -10.11 -1.17 4.63
CA GLU A 13 -11.51 -1.55 4.35
C GLU A 13 -11.79 -1.72 2.85
N ARG A 14 -11.19 -0.90 1.99
CA ARG A 14 -11.37 -1.02 0.53
C ARG A 14 -10.68 -2.26 -0.02
N LEU A 15 -9.47 -2.55 0.46
CA LEU A 15 -8.72 -3.74 0.05
C LEU A 15 -9.42 -5.03 0.49
N GLU A 16 -9.99 -5.05 1.69
CA GLU A 16 -10.82 -6.17 2.18
C GLU A 16 -12.06 -6.37 1.30
N LYS A 17 -12.77 -5.28 0.98
CA LYS A 17 -13.93 -5.33 0.06
C LYS A 17 -13.57 -5.79 -1.35
N GLN A 18 -12.31 -5.65 -1.75
CA GLN A 18 -11.76 -6.16 -3.03
C GLN A 18 -11.26 -7.60 -2.93
N GLY A 19 -11.39 -8.24 -1.77
CA GLY A 19 -11.09 -9.65 -1.55
C GLY A 19 -9.73 -9.93 -0.91
N ILE A 20 -8.94 -8.90 -0.56
CA ILE A 20 -7.68 -9.11 0.15
C ILE A 20 -8.00 -9.55 1.59
N GLU A 21 -7.64 -10.78 1.93
CA GLU A 21 -7.81 -11.28 3.29
C GLU A 21 -6.86 -10.56 4.28
N GLN A 22 -7.30 -10.37 5.51
CA GLN A 22 -6.49 -9.77 6.58
C GLN A 22 -5.16 -10.48 6.80
N SER A 23 -5.15 -11.81 6.64
CA SER A 23 -3.96 -12.67 6.78
C SER A 23 -2.84 -12.30 5.79
N VAL A 24 -3.18 -11.82 4.60
CA VAL A 24 -2.23 -11.49 3.52
C VAL A 24 -2.10 -9.98 3.27
N MET A 25 -2.98 -9.16 3.84
CA MET A 25 -2.99 -7.70 3.78
C MET A 25 -1.60 -7.05 3.98
N PRO A 26 -0.81 -7.39 5.01
CA PRO A 26 0.51 -6.76 5.16
C PRO A 26 1.50 -7.15 4.05
N GLY A 27 1.39 -8.36 3.51
CA GLY A 27 2.18 -8.81 2.37
C GLY A 27 1.81 -8.04 1.09
N PHE A 28 0.51 -7.82 0.89
CA PHE A 28 -0.01 -7.05 -0.23
C PHE A 28 0.45 -5.59 -0.15
N LEU A 29 0.23 -4.92 0.99
CA LEU A 29 0.66 -3.54 1.21
C LEU A 29 2.16 -3.35 1.00
N ARG A 30 2.99 -4.30 1.48
CA ARG A 30 4.43 -4.28 1.21
C ARG A 30 4.74 -4.31 -0.27
N SER A 31 4.08 -5.20 -1.02
CA SER A 31 4.27 -5.34 -2.47
C SER A 31 3.81 -4.09 -3.22
N LEU A 32 2.71 -3.48 -2.79
CA LEU A 32 2.17 -2.25 -3.34
C LEU A 32 3.09 -1.05 -3.09
N VAL A 33 3.53 -0.83 -1.85
CA VAL A 33 4.50 0.22 -1.51
C VAL A 33 5.76 0.05 -2.34
N HIS A 34 6.31 -1.18 -2.39
CA HIS A 34 7.52 -1.46 -3.16
C HIS A 34 7.33 -1.16 -4.66
N THR A 35 6.18 -1.54 -5.22
CA THR A 35 5.82 -1.27 -6.62
C THR A 35 5.78 0.23 -6.90
N ILE A 36 5.04 1.00 -6.10
CA ILE A 36 4.91 2.45 -6.26
C ILE A 36 6.25 3.17 -6.02
N PHE A 37 7.01 2.75 -5.01
CA PHE A 37 8.30 3.34 -4.66
C PHE A 37 9.35 3.14 -5.76
N LEU A 38 9.40 1.96 -6.38
CA LEU A 38 10.37 1.66 -7.44
C LEU A 38 10.13 2.43 -8.74
N ASN A 39 8.87 2.81 -9.02
CA ASN A 39 8.55 3.64 -10.19
C ASN A 39 7.27 4.45 -9.94
N PRO A 40 7.40 5.71 -9.47
CA PRO A 40 6.25 6.54 -9.13
C PRO A 40 5.43 7.00 -10.33
N ASN A 41 6.00 6.90 -11.53
CA ASN A 41 5.34 7.31 -12.76
C ASN A 41 4.49 6.20 -13.38
N MET A 42 4.36 5.05 -12.71
CA MET A 42 3.48 3.97 -13.19
C MET A 42 2.01 4.38 -13.11
N ASN A 43 1.30 4.16 -14.21
CA ASN A 43 -0.16 4.21 -14.19
C ASN A 43 -0.74 2.95 -13.53
N PHE A 44 -2.04 2.97 -13.21
CA PHE A 44 -2.69 1.89 -12.47
C PHE A 44 -2.62 0.53 -13.19
N VAL A 45 -2.66 0.49 -14.53
CA VAL A 45 -2.51 -0.74 -15.31
C VAL A 45 -1.12 -1.33 -15.14
N GLN A 46 -0.08 -0.49 -15.15
CA GLN A 46 1.30 -0.92 -14.91
C GLN A 46 1.50 -1.42 -13.48
N VAL A 47 0.88 -0.76 -12.49
CA VAL A 47 0.91 -1.21 -11.08
C VAL A 47 0.28 -2.59 -10.94
N ASN A 48 -0.95 -2.80 -11.45
CA ASN A 48 -1.61 -4.10 -11.40
C ASN A 48 -0.79 -5.19 -12.09
N ARG A 49 -0.25 -4.92 -13.29
CA ARG A 49 0.63 -5.86 -13.98
C ARG A 49 1.85 -6.24 -13.14
N LYS A 50 2.44 -5.29 -12.42
CA LYS A 50 3.58 -5.57 -11.54
C LYS A 50 3.18 -6.40 -10.33
N LEU A 51 2.03 -6.11 -9.72
CA LEU A 51 1.49 -6.90 -8.61
C LEU A 51 1.18 -8.34 -9.04
N HIS A 52 0.63 -8.55 -10.23
CA HIS A 52 0.41 -9.87 -10.80
C HIS A 52 1.72 -10.66 -10.94
N LEU A 53 2.78 -10.02 -11.44
CA LEU A 53 4.12 -10.64 -11.50
C LEU A 53 4.73 -10.96 -10.12
N LEU A 54 4.24 -10.33 -9.05
CA LEU A 54 4.62 -10.60 -7.66
C LEU A 54 3.73 -11.67 -6.99
N GLY A 55 2.78 -12.26 -7.72
CA GLY A 55 1.88 -13.31 -7.23
C GLY A 55 0.52 -12.80 -6.71
N TRP A 56 0.13 -11.56 -7.01
CA TRP A 56 -1.18 -11.00 -6.67
C TRP A 56 -2.15 -11.01 -7.86
N ASP A 57 -2.06 -11.99 -8.75
CA ASP A 57 -2.85 -12.13 -9.98
C ASP A 57 -4.35 -12.37 -9.76
N GLY A 58 -4.75 -12.81 -8.56
CA GLY A 58 -6.14 -12.89 -8.14
C GLY A 58 -6.80 -11.56 -7.76
N PHE A 59 -6.05 -10.45 -7.78
CA PHE A 59 -6.51 -9.14 -7.30
C PHE A 59 -6.19 -8.02 -8.28
N GLU A 60 -7.05 -7.01 -8.32
CA GLU A 60 -6.85 -5.83 -9.15
C GLU A 60 -7.27 -4.56 -8.42
N LEU A 61 -6.36 -3.60 -8.37
CA LEU A 61 -6.64 -2.28 -7.81
C LEU A 61 -7.38 -1.44 -8.84
N ASP A 62 -8.54 -0.92 -8.46
CA ASP A 62 -9.14 0.19 -9.17
C ASP A 62 -8.30 1.48 -8.99
N TYR A 63 -8.49 2.43 -9.90
CA TYR A 63 -7.76 3.70 -9.89
C TYR A 63 -7.90 4.46 -8.56
N HIS A 64 -9.09 4.47 -7.96
CA HIS A 64 -9.34 5.22 -6.72
C HIS A 64 -8.67 4.56 -5.50
N THR A 65 -8.67 3.23 -5.42
CA THR A 65 -7.96 2.51 -4.36
C THR A 65 -6.44 2.71 -4.49
N LEU A 66 -5.90 2.76 -5.71
CA LEU A 66 -4.49 3.10 -5.93
C LEU A 66 -4.17 4.54 -5.46
N GLN A 67 -4.99 5.53 -5.83
CA GLN A 67 -4.79 6.92 -5.39
C GLN A 67 -4.85 7.06 -3.87
N LEU A 68 -5.78 6.34 -3.22
CA LEU A 68 -5.85 6.30 -1.76
C LEU A 68 -4.59 5.69 -1.15
N ALA A 69 -4.07 4.60 -1.72
CA ALA A 69 -2.82 3.99 -1.27
C ALA A 69 -1.63 4.96 -1.39
N ILE A 70 -1.52 5.67 -2.51
CA ILE A 70 -0.48 6.69 -2.71
C ILE A 70 -0.60 7.79 -1.64
N ALA A 71 -1.80 8.33 -1.43
CA ALA A 71 -2.03 9.36 -0.41
C ALA A 71 -1.68 8.88 1.00
N CYS A 72 -2.00 7.62 1.34
CA CYS A 72 -1.58 7.02 2.61
C CYS A 72 -0.05 7.01 2.73
N PHE A 73 0.64 6.51 1.70
CA PHE A 73 2.09 6.38 1.72
C PHE A 73 2.79 7.75 1.80
N GLU A 74 2.32 8.74 1.05
CA GLU A 74 2.85 10.10 1.11
C GLU A 74 2.67 10.73 2.50
N ALA A 75 1.52 10.51 3.13
CA ALA A 75 1.23 11.02 4.47
C ALA A 75 2.10 10.34 5.56
N GLU A 76 2.55 9.11 5.30
CA GLU A 76 3.53 8.36 6.08
C GLU A 76 4.99 8.76 5.82
N GLY A 77 5.21 9.73 4.92
CA GLY A 77 6.55 10.16 4.52
C GLY A 77 7.23 9.25 3.51
N LEU A 78 6.52 8.25 2.96
CA LEU A 78 7.00 7.42 1.85
C LEU A 78 6.83 8.19 0.54
N LYS A 79 7.73 9.13 0.29
CA LYS A 79 7.80 9.87 -0.98
C LYS A 79 8.72 9.16 -1.97
N SER A 80 8.34 9.19 -3.24
CA SER A 80 9.14 8.58 -4.30
C SER A 80 10.45 9.34 -4.57
N PHE A 81 11.53 8.57 -4.71
CA PHE A 81 12.87 8.89 -5.23
C PHE A 81 13.71 10.05 -4.68
N GLU A 82 13.22 10.96 -3.84
CA GLU A 82 14.17 11.92 -3.25
C GLU A 82 14.99 11.33 -2.11
N THR A 83 14.58 10.21 -1.50
CA THR A 83 15.41 9.60 -0.45
C THR A 83 15.31 8.07 -0.41
N ASN A 84 16.46 7.40 -0.55
CA ASN A 84 16.64 6.00 -0.19
C ASN A 84 16.46 5.87 1.34
N GLN A 85 15.22 5.73 1.84
CA GLN A 85 14.94 5.58 3.27
C GLN A 85 14.31 4.22 3.62
N PRO A 86 15.11 3.13 3.66
CA PRO A 86 14.68 1.82 4.16
C PRO A 86 14.03 1.86 5.56
N ALA A 87 14.37 2.86 6.39
CA ALA A 87 13.84 3.02 7.75
C ALA A 87 12.36 3.42 7.78
N VAL A 88 11.91 4.31 6.88
CA VAL A 88 10.51 4.76 6.84
C VAL A 88 9.59 3.62 6.42
N LEU A 89 10.00 2.85 5.41
CA LEU A 89 9.27 1.65 4.98
C LEU A 89 9.14 0.62 6.11
N ARG A 90 10.21 0.40 6.88
CA ARG A 90 10.18 -0.52 8.04
C ARG A 90 9.24 -0.03 9.13
N SER A 91 9.26 1.26 9.45
CA SER A 91 8.37 1.88 10.44
C SER A 91 6.90 1.73 10.05
N PHE A 92 6.57 2.05 8.80
CA PHE A 92 5.22 1.93 8.26
C PHE A 92 4.68 0.49 8.34
N LEU A 93 5.47 -0.48 7.86
CA LEU A 93 5.09 -1.90 7.90
C LEU A 93 4.94 -2.44 9.32
N SER A 94 5.76 -1.95 10.26
CA SER A 94 5.65 -2.32 11.68
C SER A 94 4.35 -1.81 12.30
N ARG A 95 3.89 -0.61 11.91
CA ARG A 95 2.65 -0.03 12.44
C ARG A 95 1.42 -0.78 11.95
N ILE A 96 1.35 -1.06 10.64
CA ILE A 96 0.28 -1.89 10.06
C ILE A 96 0.19 -3.26 10.76
N ASN A 97 1.33 -3.94 10.95
CA ASN A 97 1.34 -5.24 11.62
C ASN A 97 0.96 -5.17 13.11
N GLY A 98 1.26 -4.06 13.78
CA GLY A 98 0.88 -3.86 15.19
C GLY A 98 -0.62 -3.60 15.37
N ASP A 99 -1.22 -2.82 14.46
CA ASP A 99 -2.63 -2.43 14.51
C ASP A 99 -3.59 -3.58 14.14
N MET A 100 -3.13 -4.60 13.40
CA MET A 100 -3.94 -5.79 13.05
C MET A 100 -3.90 -6.91 14.10
N ASN A 101 -3.11 -6.77 15.17
CA ASN A 101 -2.98 -7.78 16.25
C ASN A 101 -3.57 -7.30 17.61
N GLN A 102 -4.36 -6.23 17.60
CA GLN A 102 -5.15 -5.76 18.76
C GLN A 102 -6.64 -5.91 18.46
#